data_AF-A0A7Y7D5G0-F1
#
_entry.id   AF-A0A7Y7D5G0-F1
#
_cell.length_a   1.000
_cell.length_b   1.000
_cell.length_c   1.000
_cell.angle_alpha   90.00
_cell.angle_beta   90.00
_cell.angle_gamma   90.00
#
_symmetry.space_group_name_H-M   'P 1'
#
loop_
_entity.id
_entity.type
_entity.pdbx_description
1 polymer ?
#
loop_
_entity_poly.entity_id
_entity_poly.type
_entity_poly.pdbx_seq_one_letter_code
_entity_poly.pdbx_strand_id
1 'polypeptide(L)'
;MRLLTKLLAPLIFWLAYGLFRSRLLRNSRRKHDFVMKLFRFAADNDCRRALSVYGHLLHFRGDGIANRIQGALYLERAADKGDAKACYQLGRICEQGFEHRFPVNNARALHYYRRAAALRHPLALRRLIEVYRDGALGQAPDSAEASRWEAMIAPV
;
A
#
# COMPACT_ATOMS: atom_id res chain seq x y z
N MET A 1 19.59 -18.56 11.72
CA MET A 1 18.12 -18.79 11.79
C MET A 1 17.27 -17.76 11.02
N ARG A 2 17.58 -16.45 11.02
CA ARG A 2 16.78 -15.41 10.30
C ARG A 2 16.72 -15.55 8.77
N LEU A 3 17.72 -16.17 8.13
CA LEU A 3 17.69 -16.44 6.68
C LEU A 3 16.62 -17.45 6.30
N LEU A 4 16.46 -18.52 7.09
CA LEU A 4 15.50 -19.58 6.82
C LEU A 4 14.05 -19.06 6.91
N THR A 5 13.77 -18.18 7.88
CA THR A 5 12.44 -17.58 8.06
C THR A 5 12.09 -16.60 6.93
N LYS A 6 13.07 -15.85 6.41
CA LYS A 6 12.87 -15.01 5.21
C LYS A 6 12.59 -15.83 3.95
N LEU A 7 13.24 -16.99 3.79
CA LEU A 7 12.99 -17.90 2.67
C LEU A 7 11.61 -18.56 2.73
N LEU A 8 11.11 -18.85 3.93
CA LEU A 8 9.77 -19.43 4.13
C LEU A 8 8.64 -18.41 4.00
N ALA A 9 8.91 -17.12 4.22
CA ALA A 9 7.89 -16.07 4.27
C ALA A 9 7.00 -15.97 2.99
N PRO A 10 7.51 -16.10 1.75
CA PRO A 10 6.68 -16.11 0.55
C PRO A 10 5.73 -17.31 0.47
N LEU A 11 6.17 -18.50 0.90
CA LEU A 11 5.35 -19.72 0.91
C LEU A 11 4.23 -19.59 1.93
N ILE A 12 4.57 -19.11 3.14
CA ILE A 12 3.60 -18.83 4.20
C ILE A 12 2.59 -17.78 3.75
N PHE A 13 3.03 -16.73 3.04
CA PHE A 13 2.15 -15.73 2.46
C PHE A 13 1.16 -16.36 1.47
N TRP A 14 1.62 -17.22 0.56
CA TRP A 14 0.73 -17.88 -0.41
C TRP A 14 -0.31 -18.75 0.26
N LEU A 15 0.07 -19.51 1.28
CA LEU A 15 -0.85 -20.31 2.09
C LEU A 15 -1.88 -19.41 2.80
N ALA A 16 -1.42 -18.35 3.46
CA ALA A 16 -2.29 -17.39 4.13
C ALA A 16 -3.26 -16.71 3.16
N TYR A 17 -2.78 -16.32 1.98
CA TYR A 17 -3.58 -15.65 0.95
C TYR A 17 -4.63 -16.60 0.34
N GLY A 18 -4.26 -17.87 0.12
CA GLY A 18 -5.19 -18.91 -0.30
C GLY A 18 -6.30 -19.13 0.72
N LEU A 19 -5.94 -19.26 2.00
CA LEU A 19 -6.92 -19.37 3.09
C LEU A 19 -7.81 -18.12 3.17
N PHE A 20 -7.23 -16.92 3.06
CA PHE A 20 -7.97 -15.66 3.07
C PHE A 20 -9.04 -15.58 1.98
N ARG A 21 -8.73 -16.02 0.75
CA ARG A 21 -9.68 -16.02 -0.37
C ARG A 21 -10.64 -17.21 -0.37
N SER A 22 -10.32 -18.28 0.36
CA SER A 22 -11.16 -19.47 0.43
C SER A 22 -12.51 -19.17 1.10
N ARG A 23 -13.59 -19.73 0.53
CA ARG A 23 -14.95 -19.64 1.09
C ARG A 23 -15.13 -20.52 2.33
N LEU A 24 -14.24 -21.50 2.53
CA LEU A 24 -14.27 -22.40 3.70
C LEU A 24 -14.15 -21.58 4.97
N LEU A 25 -15.07 -21.77 5.92
CA LEU A 25 -15.08 -21.10 7.23
C LEU A 25 -15.02 -19.55 7.13
N ARG A 26 -15.73 -18.95 6.16
CA ARG A 26 -15.71 -17.50 5.87
C ARG A 26 -15.95 -16.63 7.11
N ASN A 27 -16.83 -17.05 8.02
CA ASN A 27 -17.20 -16.29 9.22
C ASN A 27 -16.50 -16.78 10.49
N SER A 28 -15.52 -17.69 10.36
CA SER A 28 -14.81 -18.23 11.52
C SER A 28 -13.76 -17.24 12.02
N ARG A 29 -13.95 -16.76 13.25
CA ARG A 29 -12.97 -15.91 13.94
C ARG A 29 -11.60 -16.59 14.06
N ARG A 30 -11.58 -17.89 14.37
CA ARG A 30 -10.33 -18.68 14.47
C ARG A 30 -9.54 -18.69 13.16
N LYS A 31 -10.24 -18.86 12.03
CA LYS A 31 -9.59 -18.80 10.71
C LYS A 31 -9.03 -17.41 10.45
N HIS A 32 -9.82 -16.37 10.73
CA HIS A 32 -9.37 -14.98 10.58
C HIS A 32 -8.11 -14.71 11.39
N ASP A 33 -8.12 -15.04 12.69
CA ASP A 33 -6.99 -14.84 13.59
C ASP A 33 -5.74 -15.60 13.12
N PHE A 34 -5.93 -16.83 12.65
CA PHE A 34 -4.83 -17.63 12.10
C PHE A 34 -4.24 -17.00 10.84
N VAL A 35 -5.07 -16.57 9.89
CA VAL A 35 -4.63 -15.88 8.67
C VAL A 35 -3.88 -14.58 9.00
N MET A 36 -4.38 -13.80 9.97
CA MET A 36 -3.71 -12.57 10.40
C MET A 36 -2.35 -12.83 11.05
N LYS A 37 -2.21 -13.91 11.84
CA LYS A 37 -0.91 -14.33 12.38
C LYS A 37 0.07 -14.71 11.27
N LEU A 38 -0.38 -15.42 10.24
CA LEU A 38 0.48 -15.79 9.11
C LEU A 38 0.89 -14.57 8.27
N PHE A 39 -0.03 -13.64 8.02
CA PHE A 39 0.30 -12.39 7.33
C PHE A 39 1.31 -11.55 8.13
N ARG A 40 1.11 -11.43 9.45
CA ARG A 40 2.07 -10.79 10.34
C ARG A 40 3.44 -11.44 10.26
N PHE A 41 3.52 -12.77 10.39
CA PHE A 41 4.79 -13.50 10.31
C PHE A 41 5.51 -13.23 8.98
N ALA A 42 4.81 -13.32 7.86
CA ALA A 42 5.40 -13.07 6.55
C ALA A 42 5.84 -11.60 6.37
N ALA A 43 5.06 -10.65 6.90
CA ALA A 43 5.39 -9.22 6.88
C ALA A 43 6.62 -8.90 7.75
N ASP A 44 6.68 -9.45 8.98
CA ASP A 44 7.82 -9.31 9.89
C ASP A 44 9.12 -9.89 9.29
N ASN A 45 8.99 -10.90 8.41
CA ASN A 45 10.07 -11.48 7.63
C ASN A 45 10.26 -10.84 6.23
N ASP A 46 9.90 -9.57 6.07
CA ASP A 46 10.18 -8.74 4.90
C ASP A 46 9.55 -9.18 3.56
N CYS A 47 8.54 -10.05 3.58
CA CYS A 47 7.81 -10.42 2.37
C CYS A 47 7.03 -9.21 1.84
N ARG A 48 7.45 -8.64 0.71
CA ARG A 48 6.84 -7.45 0.08
C ARG A 48 5.32 -7.54 -0.04
N ARG A 49 4.81 -8.69 -0.51
CA ARG A 49 3.36 -8.92 -0.67
C ARG A 49 2.63 -8.94 0.67
N ALA A 50 3.23 -9.58 1.68
CA ALA A 50 2.65 -9.63 3.02
C ALA A 50 2.65 -8.25 3.68
N LEU A 51 3.74 -7.49 3.56
CA LEU A 51 3.81 -6.09 4.03
C LEU A 51 2.67 -5.25 3.43
N SER A 52 2.46 -5.33 2.11
CA SER A 52 1.40 -4.58 1.42
C SER A 52 -0.01 -5.02 1.85
N VAL A 53 -0.29 -6.33 1.87
CA VAL A 53 -1.61 -6.87 2.24
C VAL A 53 -1.92 -6.64 3.72
N TYR A 54 -0.99 -6.98 4.61
CA TYR A 54 -1.17 -6.85 6.05
C TYR A 54 -1.24 -5.38 6.47
N GLY A 55 -0.37 -4.53 5.89
CA GLY A 55 -0.41 -3.08 6.10
C GLY A 55 -1.75 -2.47 5.70
N HIS A 56 -2.28 -2.85 4.54
CA HIS A 56 -3.61 -2.43 4.09
C HIS A 56 -4.71 -2.88 5.06
N LEU A 57 -4.70 -4.15 5.47
CA LEU A 57 -5.71 -4.69 6.39
C LEU A 57 -5.68 -3.97 7.73
N LEU A 58 -4.49 -3.76 8.31
CA LEU A 58 -4.35 -3.04 9.58
C LEU A 58 -4.73 -1.56 9.45
N HIS A 59 -4.31 -0.86 8.39
CA HIS A 59 -4.58 0.57 8.24
C HIS A 59 -6.06 0.89 8.03
N PHE A 60 -6.73 0.13 7.15
CA PHE A 60 -8.11 0.44 6.76
C PHE A 60 -9.17 -0.36 7.53
N ARG A 61 -8.80 -1.49 8.13
CA ARG A 61 -9.73 -2.40 8.83
C ARG A 61 -9.27 -2.82 10.22
N GLY A 62 -8.11 -2.34 10.67
CA GLY A 62 -7.63 -2.61 12.01
C GLY A 62 -8.46 -1.88 13.07
N ASP A 63 -8.70 -2.58 14.17
CA ASP A 63 -9.41 -2.05 15.32
C ASP A 63 -8.48 -1.11 16.10
N GLY A 64 -8.90 0.14 16.26
CA GLY A 64 -8.16 1.15 17.01
C GLY A 64 -7.02 1.84 16.25
N ILE A 65 -6.69 3.04 16.70
CA ILE A 65 -5.73 3.94 16.06
C ILE A 65 -4.33 3.31 15.96
N ALA A 66 -3.86 2.65 17.04
CA ALA A 66 -2.53 2.04 17.07
C ALA A 66 -2.32 1.00 15.95
N ASN A 67 -3.33 0.16 15.70
CA ASN A 67 -3.28 -0.82 14.61
C ASN A 67 -3.24 -0.13 13.25
N ARG A 68 -3.99 0.96 13.09
CA ARG A 68 -4.01 1.69 11.82
C ARG A 68 -2.69 2.39 11.54
N ILE A 69 -2.07 2.98 12.56
CA ILE A 69 -0.71 3.53 12.49
C ILE A 69 0.28 2.42 12.09
N GLN A 70 0.22 1.27 12.76
CA GLN A 70 1.08 0.14 12.45
C GLN A 70 0.90 -0.35 11.01
N GLY A 71 -0.35 -0.35 10.50
CA GLY A 71 -0.65 -0.67 9.11
C GLY A 71 0.04 0.27 8.12
N ALA A 72 0.02 1.59 8.37
CA ALA A 72 0.72 2.56 7.55
C ALA A 72 2.24 2.37 7.57
N LEU A 73 2.83 1.97 8.70
CA LEU A 73 4.26 1.66 8.80
C LEU A 73 4.64 0.41 7.97
N TYR A 74 3.78 -0.61 7.94
CA TYR A 74 4.00 -1.75 7.03
C TYR A 74 3.86 -1.35 5.56
N LEU A 75 2.94 -0.45 5.23
CA LEU A 75 2.81 0.10 3.88
C LEU A 75 4.08 0.88 3.49
N GLU A 76 4.69 1.65 4.39
CA GLU A 76 5.98 2.34 4.18
C GLU A 76 7.07 1.35 3.77
N ARG A 77 7.25 0.28 4.55
CA ARG A 77 8.21 -0.80 4.22
C ARG A 77 7.89 -1.50 2.89
N ALA A 78 6.61 -1.66 2.54
CA ALA A 78 6.21 -2.24 1.25
C ALA A 78 6.51 -1.31 0.09
N ALA A 79 6.26 -0.01 0.24
CA ALA A 79 6.56 1.02 -0.76
C ALA A 79 8.07 1.13 -1.00
N ASP A 80 8.89 1.06 0.05
CA ASP A 80 10.35 1.03 -0.06
C ASP A 80 10.86 -0.16 -0.87
N LYS A 81 10.13 -1.28 -0.83
CA LYS A 81 10.39 -2.47 -1.66
C LYS A 81 9.77 -2.40 -3.06
N GLY A 82 9.24 -1.25 -3.48
CA GLY A 82 8.67 -1.04 -4.81
C GLY A 82 7.27 -1.63 -5.00
N ASP A 83 6.48 -1.77 -3.93
CA ASP A 83 5.08 -2.17 -4.08
C ASP A 83 4.20 -1.01 -4.55
N ALA A 84 3.76 -1.04 -5.80
CA ALA A 84 2.98 0.04 -6.42
C ALA A 84 1.70 0.40 -5.65
N LYS A 85 1.01 -0.61 -5.12
CA LYS A 85 -0.22 -0.44 -4.35
C LYS A 85 0.05 0.21 -2.99
N ALA A 86 1.15 -0.16 -2.33
CA ALA A 86 1.56 0.47 -1.08
C ALA A 86 2.00 1.92 -1.29
N CYS A 87 2.77 2.21 -2.34
CA CYS A 87 3.11 3.58 -2.74
C CYS A 87 1.85 4.44 -2.91
N TYR A 88 0.85 3.97 -3.66
CA TYR A 88 -0.40 4.72 -3.83
C TYR A 88 -1.12 4.96 -2.49
N GLN A 89 -1.21 3.94 -1.62
CA GLN A 89 -1.85 4.09 -0.31
C GLN A 89 -1.11 5.08 0.59
N LEU A 90 0.23 5.10 0.59
CA LEU A 90 1.00 6.11 1.31
C LEU A 90 0.85 7.50 0.73
N GLY A 91 0.74 7.61 -0.60
CA GLY A 91 0.40 8.87 -1.26
C GLY A 91 -0.88 9.47 -0.66
N ARG A 92 -1.92 8.66 -0.54
CA ARG A 92 -3.19 9.05 0.09
C ARG A 92 -3.05 9.37 1.57
N ILE A 93 -2.32 8.56 2.33
CA ILE A 93 -2.11 8.78 3.77
C ILE A 93 -1.36 10.10 4.00
N CYS A 94 -0.36 10.42 3.18
CA CYS A 94 0.37 11.68 3.30
C CYS A 94 -0.49 12.87 2.84
N GLU A 95 -1.35 12.69 1.85
CA GLU A 95 -2.24 13.74 1.36
C GLU A 95 -3.33 14.10 2.36
N GLN A 96 -3.95 13.09 2.98
CA GLN A 96 -5.05 13.28 3.93
C GLN A 96 -4.56 13.51 5.36
N GLY A 97 -3.34 13.06 5.64
CA GLY A 97 -2.86 12.86 7.00
C GLY A 97 -3.54 11.68 7.69
N PHE A 98 -2.89 11.16 8.73
CA PHE A 98 -3.46 10.19 9.64
C PHE A 98 -2.80 10.32 11.01
N GLU A 99 -3.56 10.87 11.96
CA GLU A 99 -3.12 11.12 13.34
C GLU A 99 -1.84 11.96 13.41
N HIS A 100 -1.27 12.11 14.60
CA HIS A 100 0.01 12.79 14.80
C HIS A 100 1.18 12.10 14.08
N ARG A 101 1.06 10.80 13.75
CA ARG A 101 2.16 10.02 13.17
C ARG A 101 2.36 10.28 11.68
N PHE A 102 1.29 10.60 10.94
CA PHE A 102 1.36 10.91 9.52
C PHE A 102 0.69 12.26 9.27
N PRO A 103 1.36 13.39 9.55
CA PRO A 103 0.78 14.70 9.23
C PRO A 103 0.61 14.85 7.72
N VAL A 104 -0.34 15.71 7.32
CA VAL A 104 -0.52 16.11 5.92
C VAL A 104 0.80 16.63 5.37
N ASN A 105 1.24 16.05 4.26
CA ASN A 105 2.48 16.40 3.59
C ASN A 105 2.34 16.17 2.08
N ASN A 106 2.02 17.25 1.36
CA ASN A 106 1.82 17.23 -0.07
C ASN A 106 3.05 16.78 -0.86
N ALA A 107 4.26 17.15 -0.42
CA ALA A 107 5.50 16.74 -1.08
C ALA A 107 5.73 15.23 -0.97
N ARG A 108 5.49 14.63 0.20
CA ARG A 108 5.54 13.17 0.40
C ARG A 108 4.44 12.46 -0.38
N ALA A 109 3.23 13.03 -0.42
CA ALA A 109 2.12 12.48 -1.20
C ALA A 109 2.50 12.41 -2.68
N LEU A 110 2.98 13.51 -3.25
CA LEU A 110 3.43 13.61 -4.64
C LEU A 110 4.58 12.63 -4.94
N HIS A 111 5.55 12.52 -4.05
CA HIS A 111 6.65 11.55 -4.17
C HIS A 111 6.13 10.11 -4.30
N TYR A 112 5.24 9.69 -3.40
CA TYR A 112 4.69 8.34 -3.43
C TYR A 112 3.75 8.09 -4.62
N TYR A 113 2.97 9.10 -5.04
CA TYR A 113 2.17 9.01 -6.25
C TYR A 113 3.03 8.85 -7.50
N ARG A 114 4.10 9.64 -7.65
CA ARG A 114 5.08 9.49 -8.76
C ARG A 114 5.69 8.09 -8.79
N ARG A 115 6.09 7.55 -7.63
CA ARG A 115 6.61 6.17 -7.52
C ARG A 115 5.56 5.12 -7.92
N ALA A 116 4.33 5.25 -7.46
CA ALA A 116 3.24 4.34 -7.81
C ALA A 116 2.89 4.41 -9.31
N ALA A 117 2.85 5.61 -9.88
CA ALA A 117 2.55 5.85 -11.29
C ALA A 117 3.66 5.35 -12.22
N ALA A 118 4.94 5.51 -11.83
CA ALA A 118 6.07 4.90 -12.55
C ALA A 118 5.96 3.38 -12.63
N LEU A 119 5.35 2.75 -11.60
CA LEU A 119 5.01 1.32 -11.58
C LEU A 119 3.64 1.01 -12.22
N ARG A 120 3.09 1.94 -13.01
CA ARG A 120 1.82 1.83 -13.74
C ARG A 120 0.60 1.61 -12.85
N HIS A 121 0.61 2.11 -11.61
CA HIS A 121 -0.57 2.02 -10.74
C HIS A 121 -1.70 2.94 -11.26
N PRO A 122 -2.87 2.41 -11.67
CA PRO A 122 -3.88 3.18 -12.41
C PRO A 122 -4.43 4.39 -11.62
N LEU A 123 -4.67 4.21 -10.32
CA LEU A 123 -5.20 5.28 -9.47
C LEU A 123 -4.14 6.36 -9.18
N ALA A 124 -2.85 6.00 -9.21
CA ALA A 124 -1.79 6.98 -9.00
C ALA A 124 -1.56 7.80 -10.27
N LEU A 125 -1.63 7.16 -11.44
CA LEU A 125 -1.62 7.84 -12.74
C LEU A 125 -2.76 8.87 -12.81
N ARG A 126 -4.00 8.44 -12.53
CA ARG A 126 -5.16 9.36 -12.50
C ARG A 126 -4.95 10.52 -11.53
N ARG A 127 -4.48 10.24 -10.30
CA ARG A 127 -4.25 11.30 -9.32
C ARG A 127 -3.19 12.31 -9.77
N LEU A 128 -2.11 11.87 -10.41
CA LEU A 128 -1.09 12.78 -10.95
C LEU A 128 -1.61 13.63 -12.10
N ILE A 129 -2.42 13.04 -12.99
CA ILE A 129 -3.06 13.78 -14.08
C ILE A 129 -3.95 14.89 -13.51
N GLU A 130 -4.79 14.58 -12.52
CA GLU A 130 -5.59 15.59 -11.81
C GLU A 130 -4.72 16.66 -11.16
N VAL A 131 -3.65 16.26 -10.46
CA VAL A 131 -2.73 17.19 -9.79
C VAL A 131 -2.13 18.21 -10.74
N TYR A 132 -1.69 17.78 -11.93
CA TYR A 132 -1.11 18.70 -12.90
C TYR A 132 -2.16 19.33 -13.83
N ARG A 133 -3.37 18.80 -13.94
CA ARG A 133 -4.42 19.45 -14.72
C ARG A 133 -5.06 20.61 -13.95
N ASP A 134 -5.39 20.37 -12.69
CA ASP A 134 -6.19 21.28 -11.88
C ASP A 134 -5.35 22.07 -10.88
N GLY A 135 -4.10 21.65 -10.64
CA GLY A 135 -3.22 22.20 -9.62
C GLY A 135 -3.59 21.68 -8.24
N ALA A 136 -2.80 20.76 -7.70
CA ALA A 136 -2.96 20.25 -6.35
C ALA A 136 -1.62 19.82 -5.74
N LEU A 137 -1.61 19.44 -4.46
CA LEU A 137 -0.39 19.02 -3.75
C LEU A 137 0.78 20.02 -3.85
N GLY A 138 0.48 21.31 -3.93
CA GLY A 138 1.48 22.36 -4.09
C GLY A 138 2.12 22.42 -5.49
N GLN A 139 1.51 21.80 -6.49
CA GLN A 139 1.87 21.98 -7.90
C GLN A 139 0.88 22.95 -8.55
N ALA A 140 1.40 23.82 -9.42
CA ALA A 140 0.57 24.58 -10.34
C ALA A 140 0.08 23.66 -11.48
N PRO A 141 -1.02 24.02 -12.16
CA PRO A 141 -1.40 23.35 -13.40
C PRO A 141 -0.25 23.35 -14.42
N ASP A 142 0.03 22.19 -14.99
CA ASP A 142 1.01 21.90 -16.03
C ASP A 142 0.43 20.85 -16.99
N SER A 143 -0.07 21.33 -18.12
CA SER A 143 -0.68 20.47 -19.14
C SER A 143 0.33 19.51 -19.78
N ALA A 144 1.61 19.88 -19.88
CA ALA A 144 2.64 19.03 -20.46
C ALA A 144 2.94 17.84 -19.54
N GLU A 145 3.05 18.07 -18.23
CA GLU A 145 3.17 16.98 -17.26
C GLU A 145 1.91 16.11 -17.25
N ALA A 146 0.71 16.69 -17.24
CA ALA A 146 -0.54 15.92 -17.30
C ALA A 146 -0.56 14.97 -18.50
N SER A 147 -0.24 15.45 -19.71
CA SER A 147 -0.16 14.63 -20.92
C SER A 147 0.93 13.54 -20.86
N ARG A 148 2.06 13.78 -20.18
CA ARG A 148 3.08 12.75 -19.95
C ARG A 148 2.55 11.59 -19.11
N TRP A 149 1.81 11.89 -18.04
CA TRP A 149 1.19 10.85 -17.20
C TRP A 149 0.01 10.17 -17.92
N GLU A 150 -0.76 10.89 -18.73
CA GLU A 150 -1.83 10.33 -19.59
C GLU A 150 -1.28 9.33 -20.60
N ALA A 151 -0.17 9.65 -21.27
CA ALA A 151 0.49 8.74 -22.22
C ALA A 151 0.95 7.41 -21.57
N MET A 152 1.03 7.36 -20.24
CA MET A 152 1.35 6.13 -19.52
C MET A 152 0.14 5.23 -19.20
N ILE A 153 -1.07 5.73 -19.40
CA ILE A 153 -2.28 4.91 -19.39
C ILE A 153 -2.31 4.18 -20.73
N ALA A 154 -2.18 2.85 -20.73
CA ALA A 154 -2.28 2.09 -21.97
C ALA A 154 -3.63 2.38 -22.64
N PRO A 155 -3.68 2.61 -23.97
CA PRO A 155 -4.95 2.67 -24.68
C PRO A 155 -5.66 1.31 -24.51
N VAL A 156 -6.96 1.38 -24.20
CA VAL A 156 -7.86 0.22 -24.10
C VAL A 156 -7.99 -0.43 -25.47
#